data_AF-A0A2X3EAN5-F1
#
_entry.id   AF-A0A2X3EAN5-F1
#
_cell.length_a   1.000
_cell.length_b   1.000
_cell.length_c   1.000
_cell.angle_alpha   90.00
_cell.angle_beta   90.00
_cell.angle_gamma   90.00
#
_symmetry.space_group_name_H-M   'P 1'
#
loop_
_entity.id
_entity.type
_entity.pdbx_description
1 polymer ?
#
loop_
_entity_poly.entity_id
_entity_poly.type
_entity_poly.pdbx_seq_one_letter_code
_entity_poly.pdbx_strand_id
1 'polypeptide(L)'
;MWTAEKRKWRYDSKSSSPNWQRCRGLGYYEDSQAQTAPASGKQPAACSRRLFLPTIDARLIAIDADTGKLCEKLRRSRYCRPQRRHG
;
A
#
# COMPACT_ATOMS: atom_id res chain seq x y z
N MET A 1 20.75 6.80 -24.86
CA MET A 1 19.45 6.19 -25.17
C MET A 1 18.90 5.61 -23.87
N TRP A 2 17.89 6.24 -23.27
CA TRP A 2 17.29 5.76 -22.01
C TRP A 2 16.26 4.68 -22.34
N THR A 3 16.50 3.45 -21.92
CA THR A 3 15.52 2.37 -22.05
C THR A 3 14.38 2.62 -21.07
N ALA A 4 13.16 2.80 -21.58
CA ALA A 4 11.97 2.83 -20.75
C ALA A 4 11.74 1.45 -20.14
N GLU A 5 11.88 1.36 -18.82
CA GLU A 5 11.71 0.12 -18.06
C GLU A 5 10.25 -0.33 -18.08
N LYS A 6 10.01 -1.64 -18.25
CA LYS A 6 8.65 -2.21 -18.23
C LYS A 6 8.10 -2.18 -16.81
N ARG A 7 6.92 -1.57 -16.62
CA ARG A 7 6.21 -1.51 -15.33
C ARG A 7 5.98 -2.92 -14.77
N LYS A 8 6.47 -3.19 -13.55
CA LYS A 8 6.31 -4.49 -12.84
C LYS A 8 4.84 -4.82 -12.54
N TRP A 9 4.10 -3.88 -11.95
CA TRP A 9 2.67 -4.04 -11.63
C TRP A 9 1.98 -2.66 -11.54
N ARG A 10 0.64 -2.66 -11.49
CA ARG A 10 -0.16 -1.45 -11.21
C ARG A 10 -1.29 -1.81 -10.26
N TYR A 11 -1.49 -0.94 -9.28
CA TYR A 11 -2.68 -0.94 -8.42
C TYR A 11 -3.53 0.30 -8.74
N ASP A 12 -4.83 0.11 -8.90
CA ASP A 12 -5.81 1.19 -9.06
C ASP A 12 -6.77 1.15 -7.87
N SER A 13 -6.72 2.19 -7.03
CA SER A 13 -7.53 2.27 -5.82
C SER A 13 -8.99 2.60 -6.08
N LYS A 14 -9.35 3.04 -7.30
CA LYS A 14 -10.68 3.53 -7.69
C LYS A 14 -11.24 4.57 -6.71
N SER A 15 -10.37 5.43 -6.19
CA SER A 15 -10.74 6.45 -5.20
C SER A 15 -11.28 7.70 -5.90
N SER A 16 -12.29 8.34 -5.32
CA SER A 16 -12.85 9.60 -5.81
C SER A 16 -13.11 10.54 -4.64
N SER A 17 -12.89 11.84 -4.84
CA SER A 17 -13.07 12.87 -3.81
C SER A 17 -13.44 14.19 -4.49
N PRO A 18 -14.35 15.00 -3.91
CA PRO A 18 -14.72 16.30 -4.47
C PRO A 18 -13.61 17.35 -4.36
N ASN A 19 -12.59 17.09 -3.52
CA ASN A 19 -11.52 18.05 -3.23
C ASN A 19 -10.20 17.61 -3.86
N TRP A 20 -9.44 18.58 -4.37
CA TRP A 20 -8.11 18.35 -4.93
C TRP A 20 -7.10 17.98 -3.84
N GLN A 21 -6.51 16.79 -3.92
CA GLN A 21 -5.53 16.33 -2.94
C GLN A 21 -4.09 16.51 -3.46
N ARG A 22 -3.24 17.19 -2.66
CA ARG A 22 -1.82 17.42 -2.97
C ARG A 22 -0.90 16.30 -2.46
N CYS A 23 -1.31 15.59 -1.41
CA CYS A 23 -0.49 14.56 -0.77
C CYS A 23 -0.49 13.27 -1.62
N ARG A 24 0.64 12.98 -2.26
CA ARG A 24 0.87 11.77 -3.09
C ARG A 24 1.93 10.83 -2.51
N GLY A 25 2.29 11.03 -1.24
CA GLY A 25 3.24 10.17 -0.55
C GLY A 25 2.65 8.80 -0.22
N LEU A 26 3.54 7.82 -0.09
CA LEU A 26 3.23 6.48 0.42
C LEU A 26 4.26 6.08 1.48
N GLY A 27 3.89 5.17 2.37
CA GLY A 27 4.81 4.56 3.32
C GLY A 27 5.33 3.22 2.82
N TYR A 28 6.51 2.81 3.26
CA TYR A 28 7.06 1.47 3.05
C TYR A 28 7.37 0.83 4.40
N TYR A 29 7.12 -0.46 4.51
CA TYR A 29 7.49 -1.26 5.66
C TYR A 29 7.93 -2.65 5.23
N GLU A 30 8.96 -3.15 5.89
CA GLU A 30 9.45 -4.51 5.72
C GLU A 30 9.59 -5.19 7.08
N ASP A 31 9.07 -6.41 7.17
CA ASP A 31 9.19 -7.23 8.37
C ASP A 31 10.60 -7.84 8.45
N SER A 32 11.43 -7.32 9.35
CA SER A 32 12.81 -7.76 9.51
C SER A 32 12.93 -9.22 9.94
N GLN A 33 11.91 -9.79 10.62
CA GLN A 33 11.93 -11.21 11.00
C GLN A 33 11.71 -12.13 9.80
N ALA A 34 11.02 -11.65 8.76
CA ALA A 34 10.88 -12.35 7.49
C ALA A 34 12.19 -12.35 6.67
N GLN A 35 13.13 -11.45 6.95
CA GLN A 35 14.44 -11.39 6.28
C GLN A 35 15.43 -12.43 6.81
N THR A 36 15.28 -12.84 8.07
CA THR A 36 16.17 -13.81 8.75
C THR A 36 15.74 -15.27 8.59
N ALA A 37 14.58 -15.54 7.99
CA ALA A 37 14.17 -16.91 7.69
C ALA A 37 15.08 -17.50 6.59
N PRO A 38 15.64 -18.71 6.76
CA PRO A 38 16.42 -19.35 5.71
C PRO A 38 15.61 -19.39 4.42
N ALA A 39 16.25 -19.08 3.29
CA ALA A 39 15.64 -19.16 1.96
C ALA A 39 15.35 -20.63 1.60
N SER A 40 14.34 -21.25 2.23
CA SER A 40 13.90 -22.62 1.95
C SER A 40 13.16 -22.72 0.61
N GLY A 41 13.48 -21.86 -0.37
CA GLY A 41 12.75 -21.73 -1.63
C GLY A 41 11.29 -21.28 -1.47
N LYS A 42 10.87 -20.90 -0.26
CA LYS A 42 9.51 -20.44 0.03
C LYS A 42 9.39 -18.96 -0.32
N GLN A 43 8.41 -18.63 -1.17
CA GLN A 43 8.02 -17.25 -1.47
C GLN A 43 7.90 -16.47 -0.15
N PRO A 44 8.41 -15.22 -0.06
CA PRO A 44 8.23 -14.39 1.12
C PRO A 44 6.78 -14.43 1.58
N ALA A 45 6.57 -14.51 2.90
CA ALA A 45 5.21 -14.44 3.44
C ALA A 45 4.52 -13.19 2.87
N ALA A 46 3.29 -13.35 2.39
CA ALA A 46 2.56 -12.27 1.74
C ALA A 46 2.56 -11.04 2.64
N CYS A 47 2.91 -9.88 2.07
CA CYS A 47 3.02 -8.60 2.79
C CYS A 47 4.08 -8.52 3.88
N SER A 48 5.13 -9.35 3.82
CA SER A 48 6.39 -9.09 4.53
C SER A 48 6.97 -7.73 4.12
N ARG A 49 6.96 -7.42 2.81
CA ARG A 49 7.29 -6.11 2.22
C ARG A 49 6.01 -5.43 1.74
N ARG A 50 5.62 -4.31 2.35
CA ARG A 50 4.33 -3.66 2.07
C ARG A 50 4.44 -2.16 1.88
N LEU A 51 3.65 -1.65 0.95
CA LEU A 51 3.42 -0.23 0.70
C LEU A 51 2.11 0.20 1.35
N PHE A 52 2.12 1.31 2.07
CA PHE A 52 0.95 1.93 2.67
C PHE A 52 0.51 3.13 1.84
N LEU A 53 -0.63 2.99 1.17
CA LEU A 53 -1.20 4.01 0.30
C LEU A 53 -2.41 4.67 0.97
N PRO A 54 -2.32 5.94 1.39
CA PRO A 54 -3.49 6.73 1.72
C PRO A 54 -4.23 7.08 0.43
N THR A 55 -5.56 7.02 0.47
CA THR A 55 -6.42 7.40 -0.66
C THR A 55 -7.18 8.69 -0.39
N ILE A 56 -7.58 9.36 -1.47
CA ILE A 56 -8.30 10.64 -1.43
C ILE A 56 -9.72 10.53 -0.83
N ASP A 57 -10.24 9.31 -0.71
CA ASP A 57 -11.52 8.96 -0.08
C ASP A 57 -11.33 8.37 1.33
N ALA A 58 -10.25 8.75 2.02
CA ALA A 58 -9.98 8.47 3.43
C ALA A 58 -9.77 6.98 3.79
N ARG A 59 -9.29 6.16 2.86
CA ARG A 59 -8.87 4.78 3.15
C ARG A 59 -7.36 4.69 3.30
N LEU A 60 -6.90 3.77 4.13
CA LEU A 60 -5.52 3.30 4.13
C LEU A 60 -5.49 1.88 3.58
N ILE A 61 -4.67 1.68 2.55
CA ILE A 61 -4.54 0.44 1.81
C ILE A 61 -3.11 -0.08 2.00
N ALA A 62 -2.96 -1.35 2.37
CA ALA A 62 -1.67 -2.03 2.29
C ALA A 62 -1.57 -2.90 1.04
N ILE A 63 -0.47 -2.75 0.31
CA ILE A 63 -0.17 -3.44 -0.95
C ILE A 63 1.15 -4.19 -0.78
N ASP A 64 1.19 -5.45 -1.19
CA ASP A 64 2.41 -6.24 -1.28
C ASP A 64 3.35 -5.63 -2.33
N ALA A 65 4.58 -5.31 -1.93
CA ALA A 65 5.50 -4.53 -2.76
C ALA A 65 5.97 -5.27 -4.02
N ASP A 66 6.00 -6.61 -3.98
CA ASP A 66 6.53 -7.43 -5.05
C ASP A 66 5.42 -7.81 -6.06
N THR A 67 4.20 -8.05 -5.58
CA THR A 67 3.09 -8.55 -6.42
C THR A 67 2.04 -7.49 -6.75
N GLY A 68 1.98 -6.38 -6.02
CA GLY A 68 0.93 -5.37 -6.16
C GLY A 68 -0.45 -5.81 -5.65
N LYS A 69 -0.55 -6.96 -4.98
CA LYS A 69 -1.79 -7.49 -4.40
C LYS A 69 -2.11 -6.83 -3.05
N LEU A 70 -3.38 -6.80 -2.66
CA LEU A 70 -3.79 -6.29 -1.35
C LEU A 70 -3.35 -7.23 -0.22
N CYS A 71 -2.91 -6.63 0.87
CA CYS A 71 -2.62 -7.34 2.11
C CYS A 71 -3.92 -7.65 2.87
N GLU A 72 -4.13 -8.91 3.25
CA GLU A 72 -5.39 -9.35 3.88
C GLU A 72 -5.68 -8.63 5.20
N LYS A 73 -4.66 -8.43 6.05
CA LYS A 73 -4.81 -7.81 7.38
C LYS A 73 -5.19 -6.33 7.34
N LEU A 74 -4.83 -5.58 6.29
CA LEU A 74 -5.14 -4.14 6.16
C LEU A 74 -5.83 -3.87 4.82
N ARG A 75 -6.89 -4.64 4.56
CA ARG A 75 -7.53 -4.65 3.25
C ARG A 75 -8.34 -3.40 2.93
N ARG A 76 -8.76 -2.60 3.94
CA ARG A 76 -9.41 -1.27 3.84
C ARG A 76 -9.75 -0.73 5.24
N SER A 77 -8.81 -0.06 5.91
CA SER A 77 -9.15 0.67 7.14
C SER A 77 -9.60 2.09 6.79
N ARG A 78 -10.66 2.60 7.45
CA ARG A 78 -11.00 4.03 7.39
C ARG A 78 -9.94 4.79 8.17
N TYR A 79 -9.09 5.51 7.45
CA TYR A 79 -7.91 6.15 7.99
C TYR A 79 -8.20 7.55 8.53
N CYS A 80 -8.94 8.36 7.78
CA CYS A 80 -9.51 9.57 8.35
C CYS A 80 -10.85 9.21 8.99
N ARG A 81 -10.86 9.09 10.32
CA ARG A 81 -12.10 9.25 11.07
C ARG A 81 -12.60 10.66 10.77
N PRO A 82 -13.86 10.88 10.34
CA PRO A 82 -14.40 12.22 10.32
C PRO A 82 -14.25 12.78 11.73
N GLN A 83 -13.54 13.89 11.89
CA GLN A 83 -13.68 14.67 13.11
C GLN A 83 -15.17 14.97 13.21
N ARG A 84 -15.85 14.43 14.22
CA ARG A 84 -17.21 14.88 14.52
C ARG A 84 -17.09 16.38 14.66
N ARG A 85 -17.69 17.14 13.74
CA ARG A 85 -17.90 18.57 13.97
C ARG A 85 -18.82 18.60 15.18
N HIS A 86 -18.25 18.89 16.35
CA HIS A 86 -19.03 19.30 17.49
C HIS A 86 -19.66 20.64 17.11
N GLY A 87 -20.96 20.61 16.90
CA GLY A 87 -21.83 21.76 16.70
C GLY A 87 -23.12 21.44 17.44
#